data_AF-A0A7J5YR16-F1
#
_entry.id   AF-A0A7J5YR16-F1
#
_cell.length_a   1.000
_cell.length_b   1.000
_cell.length_c   1.000
_cell.angle_alpha   90.00
_cell.angle_beta   90.00
_cell.angle_gamma   90.00
#
_symmetry.space_group_name_H-M   'P 1'
#
loop_
_entity.id
_entity.type
_entity.pdbx_description
1 polymer ?
#
loop_
_entity_poly.entity_id
_entity_poly.type
_entity_poly.pdbx_seq_one_letter_code
_entity_poly.pdbx_strand_id
1 'polypeptide(L)' 'MSNPMSKLTVLNSLHSHFILADNGTTAKYGAEVKLRRQLEKHISLQKINTREWNLLIYLP' A
#
# COMPACT_ATOMS: atom_id res chain seq x y z
N MET A 1 -10.42 -33.52 -2.08
CA MET A 1 -10.22 -32.49 -1.04
C MET A 1 -9.33 -31.39 -1.60
N SER A 2 -9.83 -30.16 -1.72
CA SER A 2 -9.01 -29.01 -2.13
C SER A 2 -8.18 -28.52 -0.94
N ASN A 3 -6.87 -28.34 -1.11
CA ASN A 3 -5.99 -27.81 -0.08
C ASN A 3 -6.48 -26.44 0.41
N PRO A 4 -6.78 -26.26 1.72
CA PRO A 4 -7.22 -24.96 2.24
C PRO A 4 -6.22 -23.82 1.99
N MET A 5 -4.93 -24.15 1.82
CA MET A 5 -3.88 -23.18 1.50
C MET A 5 -3.92 -22.70 0.03
N SER A 6 -4.61 -23.39 -0.89
CA SER A 6 -4.62 -23.01 -2.32
C SER A 6 -5.63 -21.91 -2.66
N LYS A 7 -6.46 -21.48 -1.70
CA LYS A 7 -7.42 -20.36 -1.85
C LYS A 7 -6.92 -19.05 -1.24
N LEU A 8 -5.77 -19.07 -0.59
CA LEU A 8 -5.17 -17.92 0.08
C LEU A 8 -3.95 -17.47 -0.71
N THR A 9 -3.83 -16.17 -0.95
CA THR A 9 -2.65 -15.57 -1.58
C THR A 9 -1.56 -15.36 -0.53
N VAL A 10 -0.36 -15.83 -0.83
CA VAL A 10 0.81 -15.60 0.02
C VAL A 10 1.36 -14.20 -0.24
N LEU A 11 1.82 -13.52 0.81
CA LEU A 11 2.46 -12.21 0.69
C LEU A 11 3.88 -12.35 0.13
N ASN A 12 4.28 -11.45 -0.75
CA ASN A 12 5.61 -11.45 -1.34
C ASN A 12 6.65 -10.85 -0.36
N SER A 13 7.68 -11.61 -0.02
CA SER A 13 8.72 -11.24 0.94
C SER A 13 9.67 -10.14 0.49
N LEU A 14 9.61 -9.72 -0.78
CA LEU A 14 10.41 -8.61 -1.31
C LEU A 14 9.81 -7.23 -1.02
N HIS A 15 8.64 -7.17 -0.39
CA HIS A 15 8.05 -5.91 0.05
C HIS A 15 8.51 -5.52 1.45
N SER A 16 8.74 -4.23 1.66
CA SER A 16 9.14 -3.68 2.97
C SER A 16 7.94 -3.43 3.90
N HIS A 17 6.76 -3.14 3.33
CA HIS A 17 5.56 -2.79 4.07
C HIS A 17 4.34 -3.45 3.42
N PHE A 18 3.35 -3.82 4.23
CA PHE A 18 2.09 -4.40 3.79
C PHE A 18 0.92 -3.62 4.35
N ILE A 19 -0.12 -3.45 3.53
CA ILE A 19 -1.40 -2.89 3.93
C ILE A 19 -2.46 -3.93 3.61
N LEU A 20 -3.20 -4.35 4.64
CA LEU A 20 -4.28 -5.33 4.51
C LEU A 20 -5.62 -4.58 4.48
N ALA A 21 -6.42 -4.87 3.46
CA ALA A 21 -7.76 -4.31 3.29
C ALA A 21 -8.79 -5.41 3.55
N ASP A 22 -9.72 -5.16 4.48
CA ASP A 22 -10.82 -6.07 4.79
C ASP A 22 -12.16 -5.44 4.38
N ASN A 23 -13.06 -6.26 3.86
CA ASN A 23 -14.44 -5.90 3.54
C ASN A 23 -15.46 -6.87 4.19
N GLY A 24 -15.02 -7.71 5.13
CA GLY A 24 -15.83 -8.69 5.84
C GLY A 24 -16.17 -9.94 5.04
N THR A 25 -15.67 -10.08 3.80
CA THR A 25 -15.87 -11.28 2.97
C THR A 25 -14.57 -12.07 2.82
N THR A 26 -14.67 -13.40 2.80
CA THR A 26 -13.52 -14.28 2.57
C THR A 26 -13.51 -14.80 1.14
N ALA A 27 -12.32 -15.09 0.61
CA ALA A 27 -12.10 -15.65 -0.73
C ALA A 27 -12.63 -14.83 -1.93
N LYS A 28 -12.89 -13.52 -1.74
CA LYS A 28 -13.23 -12.57 -2.79
C LYS A 28 -12.09 -11.58 -3.00
N TYR A 29 -11.77 -11.30 -4.25
CA TYR A 29 -10.78 -10.29 -4.63
C TYR A 29 -11.42 -8.90 -4.76
N GLY A 30 -10.63 -7.85 -4.56
CA GLY A 30 -11.02 -6.48 -4.87
C GLY A 30 -11.34 -5.58 -3.67
N ALA A 31 -11.22 -6.06 -2.43
CA ALA A 31 -11.37 -5.24 -1.22
C ALA A 31 -10.36 -4.08 -1.19
N GLU A 32 -9.18 -4.30 -1.78
CA GLU A 32 -8.07 -3.36 -1.83
C GLU A 32 -8.20 -2.26 -2.89
N VAL A 33 -9.06 -2.44 -3.90
CA VAL A 33 -9.11 -1.55 -5.08
C VAL A 33 -9.49 -0.13 -4.70
N LYS A 34 -10.52 0.02 -3.85
CA LYS A 34 -10.95 1.33 -3.36
C LYS A 34 -9.88 1.97 -2.48
N LEU A 35 -9.27 1.19 -1.59
CA LEU A 35 -8.22 1.64 -0.70
C LEU A 35 -7.01 2.16 -1.49
N ARG A 36 -6.55 1.41 -2.50
CA ARG A 36 -5.44 1.79 -3.37
C ARG A 36 -5.68 3.16 -4.02
N ARG A 37 -6.83 3.33 -4.70
CA ARG A 37 -7.15 4.59 -5.39
C ARG A 37 -7.22 5.78 -4.44
N GLN A 38 -7.81 5.59 -3.26
CA GLN A 38 -7.93 6.67 -2.27
C GLN A 38 -6.58 7.01 -1.64
N LEU A 39 -5.77 6.00 -1.34
CA LEU A 39 -4.44 6.16 -0.75
C LEU A 39 -3.49 6.88 -1.71
N GLU A 40 -3.41 6.42 -2.97
CA GLU A 40 -2.59 7.06 -4.01
C GLU A 40 -3.00 8.53 -4.22
N LYS A 41 -4.31 8.80 -4.31
CA LYS A 41 -4.81 10.17 -4.41
C LYS A 41 -4.45 10.99 -3.17
N HIS A 42 -4.64 10.44 -1.98
CA HIS A 42 -4.33 11.15 -0.73
C HIS A 42 -2.85 11.52 -0.66
N ILE A 43 -1.94 10.56 -0.94
CA ILE A 43 -0.49 10.78 -0.97
C ILE A 43 -0.13 11.85 -2.02
N SER A 44 -0.72 11.80 -3.21
CA SER A 44 -0.44 12.79 -4.27
C SER A 44 -0.81 14.22 -3.89
N LEU A 45 -1.80 14.39 -3.00
CA LEU A 45 -2.23 15.70 -2.50
C LEU A 45 -1.45 16.14 -1.25
N GLN A 46 -0.73 15.23 -0.60
CA GLN A 46 0.13 15.62 0.51
C GLN A 46 1.26 16.50 -0.03
N LYS A 47 1.36 17.73 0.50
CA LYS A 47 2.55 18.55 0.31
C LYS A 47 3.71 17.83 0.98
N ILE A 48 4.56 17.20 0.19
CA ILE A 48 5.85 16.74 0.66
C ILE A 48 6.61 18.01 1.04
N ASN A 49 6.78 18.27 2.32
CA ASN A 49 7.58 19.38 2.82
C ASN A 49 9.05 19.13 2.44
N THR A 50 9.40 19.42 1.18
CA THR A 50 10.79 19.43 0.68
C THR A 50 11.58 20.63 1.18
N ARG A 51 11.03 21.46 2.07
CA ARG A 51 11.70 22.63 2.64
C ARG A 51 13.01 22.28 3.35
N GLU A 52 13.11 21.11 3.98
CA GLU A 52 14.35 20.64 4.59
C GLU A 52 15.39 20.19 3.55
N TRP A 53 14.96 19.55 2.45
CA TRP A 53 15.86 19.10 1.38
C TRP A 53 16.41 20.24 0.52
N ASN A 54 15.66 21.33 0.36
CA ASN A 54 16.14 22.51 -0.35
C ASN A 54 17.23 23.27 0.42
N LEU A 55 17.28 23.18 1.75
CA LEU A 55 18.37 23.81 2.53
C LEU A 55 19.67 22.98 2.48
N LEU A 56 19.57 21.68 2.26
CA LEU A 56 20.73 20.78 2.14
C LEU A 56 21.43 20.85 0.78
N ILE A 57 20.78 21.35 -0.28
CA ILE A 57 21.42 21.57 -1.59
C ILE A 57 22.10 22.95 -1.72
N TYR A 58 21.92 23.83 -0.74
CA TYR A 58 22.54 25.17 -0.68
C TYR A 58 23.64 25.27 0.39
N LEU A 59 24.03 24.17 1.03
CA LEU A 59 25.21 24.14 1.90
C LEU A 59 26.43 23.71 1.05
N PRO A 60 27.47 24.57 0.92
CA PRO A 60 28.71 24.24 0.21
C PRO A 60 29.52 23.15 0.92
#